data_AF-A0A8S3EK14-F1
#
_entry.id   AF-A0A8S3EK14-F1
#
_cell.length_a   1.000
_cell.length_b   1.000
_cell.length_c   1.000
_cell.angle_alpha   90.00
_cell.angle_beta   90.00
_cell.angle_gamma   90.00
#
_symmetry.space_group_name_H-M   'P 1'
#
loop_
_entity.id
_entity.type
_entity.pdbx_description
1 polymer ?
#
loop_
_entity_poly.entity_id
_entity_poly.type
_entity_poly.pdbx_seq_one_letter_code
_entity_poly.pdbx_strand_id
1 'polypeptide(L)'
;IVVYDRLDDILKLTTSSLVNDRKFVVQKYIERPLLIHNTKFDIRQWFLVTDWNPLTIWMFKDCYLRFCTEHFSLSTTQQSVHLCNYSIQKHYKNNSNRHGDLPVENMWTNAEFIEKYLKPNKLADKWDSFIYPAMKDSIICSMLVAQDTIEPRKVR
;
A
#
# COMPACT_ATOMS: atom_id res chain seq x y z
N ILE A 1 -2.70 -10.44 -7.73
CA ILE A 1 -1.79 -10.63 -6.57
C ILE A 1 -2.31 -11.83 -5.80
N VAL A 2 -1.42 -12.75 -5.43
CA VAL A 2 -1.74 -13.93 -4.63
C VAL A 2 -0.67 -14.05 -3.55
N VAL A 3 -1.06 -14.52 -2.37
CA VAL A 3 -0.16 -14.77 -1.25
C VAL A 3 0.00 -16.28 -1.12
N TYR A 4 1.23 -16.75 -1.05
CA TYR A 4 1.58 -18.15 -0.82
C TYR A 4 2.50 -18.23 0.38
N ASP A 5 2.39 -19.32 1.13
CA ASP A 5 3.22 -19.68 2.28
C ASP A 5 4.18 -20.85 1.96
N ARG A 6 4.02 -21.48 0.79
CA ARG A 6 4.85 -22.60 0.31
C ARG A 6 5.56 -22.29 -0.99
N LEU A 7 6.86 -22.61 -1.03
CA LEU A 7 7.70 -22.42 -2.21
C LEU A 7 7.22 -23.25 -3.41
N ASP A 8 6.81 -24.50 -3.19
CA ASP A 8 6.36 -25.40 -4.25
C ASP A 8 5.16 -24.83 -5.03
N ASP A 9 4.23 -24.19 -4.32
CA ASP A 9 3.03 -23.60 -4.91
C ASP A 9 3.37 -22.36 -5.74
N ILE A 10 4.35 -21.56 -5.29
CA ILE A 10 4.91 -20.44 -6.05
C ILE A 10 5.59 -20.96 -7.33
N LEU A 11 6.46 -21.97 -7.19
CA LEU A 11 7.17 -22.56 -8.33
C LEU A 11 6.17 -23.12 -9.34
N LYS A 12 5.20 -23.91 -8.91
CA LYS A 12 4.15 -24.47 -9.78
C LYS A 12 3.39 -23.40 -10.55
N LEU A 13 3.10 -22.24 -9.93
CA LEU A 13 2.45 -21.12 -10.63
C LEU A 13 3.38 -20.47 -11.66
N THR A 14 4.64 -20.28 -11.31
CA THR A 14 5.61 -19.53 -12.14
C THR A 14 6.23 -20.35 -13.27
N THR A 15 6.31 -21.68 -13.14
CA THR A 15 6.93 -22.58 -14.13
C THR A 15 5.93 -23.33 -14.99
N SER A 16 4.63 -23.19 -14.74
CA SER A 16 3.59 -23.83 -15.53
C SER A 16 3.59 -23.28 -16.96
N SER A 17 3.79 -24.17 -17.94
CA SER A 17 3.76 -23.87 -19.38
C SER A 17 2.43 -23.32 -19.87
N LEU A 18 1.36 -23.41 -19.07
CA LEU A 18 0.04 -22.83 -19.37
C LEU A 18 0.00 -21.30 -19.22
N VAL A 19 1.00 -20.68 -18.59
CA VAL A 19 1.04 -19.22 -18.34
C VAL A 19 2.07 -18.52 -19.24
N ASN A 20 2.38 -19.11 -20.40
CA ASN A 20 3.62 -18.96 -21.17
C ASN A 20 4.06 -17.54 -21.61
N ASP A 21 3.32 -16.47 -21.28
CA ASP A 21 3.69 -15.08 -21.57
C ASP A 21 3.62 -14.13 -20.35
N ARG A 22 3.31 -14.62 -19.14
CA ARG A 22 3.21 -13.75 -17.96
C ARG A 22 4.52 -13.71 -17.19
N LYS A 23 5.08 -12.51 -17.05
CA LYS A 23 6.19 -12.24 -16.12
C LYS A 23 5.65 -12.07 -14.71
N PHE A 24 6.29 -12.73 -13.74
CA PHE A 24 5.94 -12.64 -12.32
C PHE A 24 7.05 -11.95 -11.54
N VAL A 25 6.65 -11.28 -10.45
CA VAL A 25 7.56 -10.82 -9.41
C VAL A 25 7.22 -11.56 -8.13
N VAL A 26 8.21 -12.23 -7.55
CA VAL A 26 8.11 -12.81 -6.21
C VAL A 26 8.70 -11.80 -5.23
N GLN A 27 7.89 -11.35 -4.28
CA GLN A 27 8.29 -10.38 -3.26
C GLN A 27 8.05 -10.97 -1.87
N LYS A 28 9.02 -10.79 -0.97
CA LYS A 28 8.86 -11.15 0.43
C LYS A 28 7.64 -10.44 1.01
N TYR A 29 6.68 -11.21 1.50
CA TYR A 29 5.50 -10.67 2.16
C TYR A 29 5.86 -9.99 3.49
N ILE A 30 5.25 -8.84 3.79
CA ILE A 30 5.40 -8.15 5.07
C ILE A 30 4.49 -8.85 6.09
N GLU A 31 5.09 -9.74 6.89
CA GLU A 31 4.39 -10.58 7.86
C GLU A 31 4.04 -9.87 9.17
N ARG A 32 4.75 -8.77 9.49
CA ARG A 32 4.51 -7.92 10.66
C ARG A 32 4.16 -6.50 10.23
N PRO A 33 3.04 -6.28 9.52
CA PRO A 33 2.60 -4.93 9.18
C PRO A 33 2.13 -4.19 10.44
N LEU A 34 2.12 -2.87 10.39
CA LEU A 34 1.36 -2.09 11.36
C LEU A 34 -0.13 -2.41 11.18
N LEU A 35 -0.81 -2.66 12.29
CA LEU A 35 -2.24 -2.95 12.31
C LEU A 35 -2.98 -1.88 13.11
N ILE A 36 -4.17 -1.53 12.64
CA ILE A 36 -5.10 -0.66 13.36
C ILE A 36 -6.32 -1.53 13.69
N HIS A 37 -6.59 -1.72 14.97
CA HIS A 37 -7.61 -2.64 15.47
C HIS A 37 -7.55 -4.01 14.78
N ASN A 38 -6.37 -4.64 14.78
CA ASN A 38 -6.08 -5.93 14.14
C ASN A 38 -6.37 -5.99 12.64
N THR A 39 -6.57 -4.86 11.96
CA THR A 39 -6.91 -4.80 10.54
C THR A 39 -5.72 -4.24 9.76
N LYS A 40 -5.33 -4.94 8.69
CA LYS A 40 -4.27 -4.48 7.78
C LYS A 40 -4.75 -3.30 6.94
N PHE A 41 -3.85 -2.37 6.64
CA PHE A 41 -4.11 -1.26 5.75
C PHE A 41 -2.91 -0.95 4.85
N ASP A 42 -3.13 -0.12 3.83
CA ASP A 42 -2.07 0.56 3.09
C ASP A 42 -2.35 2.07 3.01
N ILE A 43 -1.35 2.88 2.66
CA ILE A 43 -1.50 4.32 2.40
C ILE A 43 -1.40 4.56 0.89
N ARG A 44 -2.37 5.29 0.33
CA ARG A 44 -2.31 5.80 -1.04
C ARG A 44 -1.90 7.26 -1.04
N GLN A 45 -0.65 7.49 -1.38
CA GLN A 45 -0.09 8.81 -1.63
C GLN A 45 -0.12 9.15 -3.12
N TRP A 46 -0.50 10.39 -3.46
CA TRP A 46 -0.40 10.92 -4.82
C TRP A 46 0.80 11.83 -5.00
N PHE A 47 1.39 11.79 -6.20
CA PHE A 47 2.36 12.77 -6.64
C PHE A 47 2.20 13.00 -8.15
N LEU A 48 2.72 14.13 -8.65
CA LEU A 48 2.69 14.53 -10.04
C LEU A 48 4.11 14.93 -10.47
N VAL A 49 4.57 14.41 -11.60
CA VAL A 49 5.81 14.85 -12.24
C VAL A 49 5.44 15.81 -13.38
N THR A 50 5.90 17.05 -13.32
CA THR A 50 5.60 18.08 -14.34
C THR A 50 6.77 18.38 -15.26
N ASP A 51 7.98 18.01 -14.84
CA ASP A 51 9.19 18.19 -15.61
C ASP A 51 10.24 17.14 -15.22
N TRP A 52 11.10 16.78 -16.16
CA TRP A 52 12.18 15.81 -15.98
C TRP A 52 13.57 16.47 -16.04
N ASN A 53 13.63 17.74 -16.47
CA ASN A 53 14.87 18.51 -16.46
C ASN A 53 14.59 20.04 -16.29
N PRO A 54 14.58 20.56 -15.05
CA PRO A 54 14.88 19.84 -13.80
C PRO A 54 13.73 18.90 -13.40
N LEU A 55 14.07 17.75 -12.80
CA LEU A 55 13.06 16.84 -12.24
C LEU A 55 12.20 17.57 -11.20
N THR A 56 10.92 17.74 -11.52
CA THR A 56 9.97 18.50 -10.70
C THR A 56 8.83 17.59 -10.27
N ILE A 57 8.81 17.25 -8.97
CA ILE A 57 7.86 16.34 -8.35
C ILE A 57 6.98 17.10 -7.35
N TRP A 58 5.67 17.02 -7.53
CA TRP A 58 4.67 17.59 -6.63
C TRP A 58 4.01 16.47 -5.85
N MET A 59 4.25 16.37 -4.54
CA MET A 59 3.54 15.43 -3.68
C MET A 59 2.26 16.09 -3.17
N PHE A 60 1.11 15.44 -3.37
CA PHE A 60 -0.16 15.95 -2.86
C PHE A 60 -0.17 15.86 -1.33
N LYS A 61 -0.65 16.90 -0.63
CA LYS A 61 -0.55 16.95 0.84
C LYS A 61 -1.40 15.89 1.52
N ASP A 62 -2.57 15.62 0.96
CA ASP A 62 -3.50 14.64 1.50
C ASP A 62 -3.25 13.26 0.90
N CYS A 63 -3.51 12.25 1.71
CA CYS A 63 -3.54 10.87 1.30
C CYS A 63 -4.62 10.14 2.08
N TYR A 64 -4.84 8.88 1.74
CA TYR A 64 -5.84 8.08 2.43
C TYR A 64 -5.33 6.67 2.69
N LEU A 65 -5.78 6.11 3.81
CA LEU A 65 -5.56 4.74 4.19
C LEU A 65 -6.68 3.89 3.61
N ARG A 66 -6.36 2.67 3.19
CA ARG A 66 -7.34 1.68 2.74
C ARG A 66 -7.22 0.44 3.61
N PHE A 67 -8.32 0.06 4.24
CA PHE A 67 -8.38 -1.08 5.15
C PHE A 67 -8.82 -2.36 4.43
N CYS A 68 -8.32 -3.48 4.94
CA CYS A 68 -8.93 -4.79 4.71
C CYS A 68 -10.29 -4.90 5.42
N THR A 69 -11.15 -5.80 4.92
CA THR A 69 -12.48 -6.11 5.48
C THR A 69 -12.40 -7.06 6.68
N GLU A 70 -11.32 -7.84 6.77
CA GLU A 70 -11.10 -8.89 7.77
C GLU A 70 -9.91 -8.61 8.69
N HIS A 71 -9.90 -9.22 9.87
CA HIS A 71 -8.76 -9.19 10.79
C HIS A 71 -7.54 -9.88 10.18
N PHE A 72 -6.37 -9.27 10.39
CA PHE A 72 -5.09 -9.80 9.93
C PHE A 72 -4.75 -11.12 10.64
N SER A 73 -4.42 -12.15 9.85
CA SER A 73 -3.88 -13.41 10.34
C SER A 73 -2.98 -14.03 9.27
N LEU A 74 -1.87 -14.64 9.69
CA LEU A 74 -1.00 -15.42 8.81
C LEU A 74 -1.45 -16.89 8.67
N SER A 75 -2.50 -17.30 9.39
CA SER A 75 -3.06 -18.67 9.31
C SER A 75 -3.90 -18.92 8.06
N THR A 76 -3.99 -17.93 7.17
CA THR A 76 -4.82 -17.92 5.97
C THR A 76 -4.08 -17.13 4.91
N THR A 77 -4.39 -17.35 3.64
CA THR A 77 -3.89 -16.56 2.50
C THR A 77 -5.01 -15.80 1.79
N GLN A 78 -6.20 -15.74 2.41
CA GLN A 78 -7.39 -15.11 1.85
C GLN A 78 -7.19 -13.62 1.54
N GLN A 79 -7.65 -13.21 0.35
CA GLN A 79 -7.42 -11.86 -0.15
C GLN A 79 -8.07 -10.77 0.70
N SER A 80 -9.22 -11.06 1.32
CA SER A 80 -9.92 -10.14 2.23
C SER A 80 -9.07 -9.70 3.43
N VAL A 81 -8.16 -10.57 3.89
CA VAL A 81 -7.24 -10.34 5.01
C VAL A 81 -5.98 -9.59 4.57
N HIS A 82 -5.47 -9.88 3.37
CA HIS A 82 -4.11 -9.49 2.99
C HIS A 82 -4.01 -8.38 1.93
N LEU A 83 -5.06 -8.12 1.13
CA LEU A 83 -5.01 -7.22 -0.01
C LEU A 83 -5.96 -6.02 0.17
N CYS A 84 -5.43 -4.87 0.59
CA CYS A 84 -6.21 -3.66 0.90
C CYS A 84 -6.86 -2.97 -0.32
N ASN A 85 -6.64 -3.48 -1.54
CA ASN A 85 -7.16 -2.88 -2.76
C ASN A 85 -8.69 -2.82 -2.76
N TYR A 86 -9.26 -1.63 -2.92
CA TYR A 86 -10.72 -1.44 -3.00
C TYR A 86 -11.39 -2.33 -4.07
N SER A 87 -10.74 -2.50 -5.23
CA SER A 87 -11.25 -3.38 -6.31
C SER A 87 -11.43 -4.84 -5.88
N ILE A 88 -10.72 -5.28 -4.84
CA ILE A 88 -10.83 -6.61 -4.23
C ILE A 88 -11.80 -6.54 -3.05
N GLN A 89 -11.58 -5.59 -2.14
CA GLN A 89 -12.32 -5.45 -0.88
C GLN A 89 -13.82 -5.18 -1.08
N LYS A 90 -14.22 -4.53 -2.18
CA LYS A 90 -15.65 -4.30 -2.51
C LYS A 90 -16.47 -5.58 -2.70
N HIS A 91 -15.82 -6.73 -2.89
CA HIS A 91 -16.47 -8.03 -3.04
C HIS A 91 -16.63 -8.77 -1.71
N TYR A 92 -16.11 -8.22 -0.62
CA TYR A 92 -16.19 -8.80 0.72
C TYR A 92 -17.01 -7.90 1.64
N LYS A 93 -17.62 -8.49 2.66
CA LYS A 93 -18.30 -7.74 3.73
C LYS A 93 -17.31 -7.53 4.88
N ASN A 94 -17.46 -6.41 5.59
CA ASN A 94 -16.69 -6.18 6.80
C ASN A 94 -17.01 -7.27 7.84
N ASN A 95 -15.97 -7.76 8.51
CA ASN A 95 -16.11 -8.71 9.60
C ASN A 95 -17.04 -8.16 10.69
N SER A 96 -17.98 -8.97 11.18
CA SER A 96 -18.93 -8.56 12.21
C SER A 96 -18.28 -8.18 13.55
N ASN A 97 -17.09 -8.73 13.82
CA ASN A 97 -16.31 -8.50 15.03
C ASN A 97 -15.27 -7.39 14.85
N ARG A 98 -15.32 -6.64 13.75
CA ARG A 98 -14.44 -5.52 13.49
C ARG A 98 -14.69 -4.39 14.49
N HIS A 99 -13.63 -3.68 14.87
CA HIS A 99 -13.74 -2.55 15.79
C HIS A 99 -14.58 -1.41 15.21
N GLY A 100 -15.48 -0.85 16.03
CA GLY A 100 -16.46 0.16 15.61
C GLY A 100 -15.85 1.48 15.12
N ASP A 101 -14.63 1.80 15.54
CA ASP A 101 -13.92 3.01 15.07
C ASP A 101 -13.47 2.92 13.62
N LEU A 102 -13.41 1.70 13.05
CA LEU A 102 -13.04 1.54 11.66
C LEU A 102 -14.21 1.90 10.72
N PRO A 103 -13.92 2.63 9.63
CA PRO A 103 -14.93 3.17 8.72
C PRO A 103 -15.60 2.05 7.93
N VAL A 104 -16.91 2.18 7.69
CA VAL A 104 -17.69 1.17 6.94
C VAL A 104 -17.19 1.04 5.50
N GLU A 105 -16.81 2.17 4.90
CA GLU A 105 -16.23 2.31 3.57
C GLU A 105 -14.77 1.86 3.46
N ASN A 106 -14.16 1.43 4.57
CA ASN A 106 -12.78 0.95 4.64
C ASN A 106 -11.72 1.99 4.24
N MET A 107 -11.98 3.28 4.45
CA MET A 107 -11.02 4.34 4.17
C MET A 107 -10.95 5.38 5.28
N TRP A 108 -9.73 5.80 5.62
CA TRP A 108 -9.50 7.00 6.42
C TRP A 108 -8.70 8.01 5.61
N THR A 109 -8.98 9.28 5.80
CA THR A 109 -8.04 10.35 5.44
C THR A 109 -6.78 10.29 6.31
N ASN A 110 -5.69 10.89 5.87
CA ASN A 110 -4.50 11.10 6.71
C ASN A 110 -4.83 11.89 7.98
N ALA A 111 -5.73 12.88 7.91
CA ALA A 111 -6.20 13.61 9.08
C ALA A 111 -6.86 12.67 10.10
N GLU A 112 -7.76 11.78 9.66
CA GLU A 112 -8.37 10.78 10.54
C GLU A 112 -7.34 9.81 11.11
N PHE A 113 -6.36 9.38 10.32
CA PHE A 113 -5.28 8.53 10.85
C PHE A 113 -4.48 9.23 11.96
N ILE A 114 -4.19 10.52 11.80
CA ILE A 114 -3.50 11.31 12.82
C ILE A 114 -4.38 11.46 14.07
N GLU A 115 -5.64 11.89 13.91
CA GLU A 115 -6.54 12.18 15.02
C GLU A 115 -7.03 10.93 15.75
N LYS A 116 -7.40 9.88 15.02
CA LYS A 116 -8.04 8.68 15.57
C LYS A 116 -7.05 7.60 15.99
N TYR A 117 -5.84 7.58 15.40
CA TYR A 117 -4.85 6.55 15.73
C TYR A 117 -3.56 7.13 16.32
N LEU A 118 -2.87 8.05 15.64
CA LEU A 118 -1.56 8.49 16.10
C LEU A 118 -1.64 9.29 17.40
N LYS A 119 -2.55 10.27 17.52
CA LYS A 119 -2.70 11.10 18.72
C LYS A 119 -3.06 10.29 19.97
N PRO A 120 -4.09 9.43 19.97
CA PRO A 120 -4.43 8.60 21.14
C PRO A 120 -3.30 7.67 21.58
N ASN A 121 -2.48 7.20 20.62
CA ASN A 121 -1.32 6.35 20.90
C ASN A 121 -0.04 7.14 21.24
N LYS A 122 -0.11 8.47 21.39
CA LYS A 122 1.04 9.37 21.66
C LYS A 122 2.14 9.30 20.58
N LEU A 123 1.72 9.18 19.31
CA LEU A 123 2.57 9.05 18.13
C LEU A 123 2.31 10.15 17.09
N ALA A 124 1.68 11.26 17.48
CA ALA A 124 1.31 12.33 16.54
C ALA A 124 2.54 12.91 15.82
N ASP A 125 3.68 12.99 16.51
CA ASP A 125 4.97 13.44 15.96
C ASP A 125 5.44 12.55 14.80
N LYS A 126 5.04 11.27 14.75
CA LYS A 126 5.50 10.32 13.74
C LYS A 126 5.00 10.62 12.33
N TRP A 127 3.90 11.37 12.19
CA TRP A 127 3.46 11.78 10.87
C TRP A 127 4.50 12.65 10.18
N ASP A 128 4.88 13.75 10.84
CA ASP A 128 5.78 14.75 10.27
C ASP A 128 7.26 14.38 10.42
N SER A 129 7.62 13.65 11.47
CA SER A 129 9.02 13.27 11.72
C SER A 129 9.49 12.02 10.98
N PHE A 130 8.56 11.16 10.52
CA PHE A 130 8.92 9.86 9.95
C PHE A 130 8.08 9.46 8.74
N ILE A 131 6.76 9.34 8.88
CA ILE A 131 5.89 8.72 7.86
C ILE A 131 5.88 9.54 6.57
N TYR A 132 5.60 10.85 6.67
CA TYR A 132 5.54 11.73 5.52
C TYR A 132 6.91 11.94 4.85
N PRO A 133 8.01 12.21 5.60
CA PRO A 133 9.35 12.24 5.03
C PRO A 133 9.76 10.94 4.35
N ALA A 134 9.52 9.77 4.96
CA ALA A 134 9.89 8.48 4.37
C ALA A 134 9.14 8.19 3.06
N MET A 135 7.85 8.56 2.97
CA MET A 135 7.10 8.48 1.71
C MET A 135 7.69 9.42 0.65
N LYS A 136 8.00 10.66 1.04
CA LYS A 136 8.60 11.66 0.15
C LYS A 136 9.95 11.18 -0.40
N ASP A 137 10.83 10.68 0.46
CA ASP A 137 12.15 10.17 0.07
C ASP A 137 12.02 8.96 -0.86
N SER A 138 11.10 8.04 -0.55
CA SER A 138 10.83 6.88 -1.41
C SER A 138 10.38 7.29 -2.82
N ILE A 139 9.52 8.31 -2.93
CA ILE A 139 9.08 8.87 -4.22
C ILE A 139 10.25 9.53 -4.94
N ILE A 140 11.02 10.38 -4.26
CA ILE A 140 12.17 11.08 -4.84
C ILE A 140 13.20 10.07 -5.38
N CYS A 141 13.62 9.11 -4.56
CA CYS A 141 14.57 8.07 -4.97
C CYS A 141 14.07 7.28 -6.17
N SER A 142 12.79 6.89 -6.17
CA SER A 142 12.19 6.14 -7.29
C SER A 142 12.22 6.94 -8.59
N MET A 143 11.96 8.25 -8.54
CA MET A 143 11.95 9.11 -9.72
C MET A 143 13.36 9.46 -10.20
N LEU A 144 14.32 9.66 -9.29
CA LEU A 144 15.71 9.90 -9.64
C LEU A 144 16.31 8.71 -10.39
N VAL A 145 16.05 7.48 -9.94
CA VAL A 145 16.52 6.26 -10.63
C VAL A 145 15.92 6.14 -12.03
N ALA A 146 14.70 6.61 -12.23
CA ALA A 146 14.03 6.56 -13.53
C ALA A 146 14.40 7.73 -14.46
N GLN A 147 14.89 8.85 -13.93
CA GLN A 147 15.01 10.13 -14.64
C GLN A 147 15.78 10.01 -15.96
N ASP A 148 16.91 9.29 -15.96
CA ASP A 148 17.77 9.14 -17.14
C ASP A 148 17.17 8.22 -18.22
N THR A 149 16.15 7.44 -17.87
CA THR A 149 15.48 6.49 -18.79
C THR A 149 14.25 7.08 -19.47
N ILE A 150 13.81 8.27 -19.06
CA ILE A 150 12.61 8.91 -19.58
C ILE A 150 12.97 9.89 -20.69
N GLU A 151 12.40 9.70 -21.87
CA GLU A 151 12.40 10.71 -22.93
C GLU A 151 11.29 11.74 -22.67
N PRO A 152 11.60 12.98 -22.25
CA PRO A 152 10.57 13.97 -21.98
C PRO A 152 9.95 14.47 -23.30
N ARG A 153 8.62 14.64 -23.32
CA ARG A 153 7.90 15.18 -24.49
C ARG A 153 8.21 16.66 -24.77
N LYS A 154 8.62 17.43 -23.74
CA LYS A 154 9.05 18.81 -23.94
C LYS A 154 10.45 18.77 -24.56
N VAL A 155 10.55 19.18 -25.82
CA VAL A 155 11.83 19.47 -26.46
C VAL A 155 12.44 20.68 -25.74
N ARG A 156 13.71 20.57 -25.33
CA ARG A 156 14.45 21.69 -24.73
C ARG A 156 14.62 22.83 -25.72
#